data_AF-X0X6J8-F1
#
_entry.id   AF-X0X6J8-F1
#
_cell.length_a   1.000
_cell.length_b   1.000
_cell.length_c   1.000
_cell.angle_alpha   90.00
_cell.angle_beta   90.00
_cell.angle_gamma   90.00
#
_symmetry.space_group_name_H-M   'P 1'
#
loop_
_entity.id
_entity.type
_entity.pdbx_description
1 polymer ?
#
loop_
_entity_poly.entity_id
_entity_poly.type
_entity_poly.pdbx_seq_one_letter_code
_entity_poly.pdbx_strand_id
1 'polypeptide(L)'
;MEPIRKKLSSLLIKAANKKLKALDPQSQCAKKLAEIENVDTIVVEEIEKICKVATLGEITRFFLLVARLKTTSEQKREAIKGDIKKIAKKLVSRVESESGTLRLPQSCFHILLGI
;
A
#
# COMPACT_ATOMS: atom_id res chain seq x y z
N MET A 1 -6.02 14.37 -19.12
CA MET A 1 -4.96 13.73 -18.31
C MET A 1 -5.57 13.20 -17.03
N GLU A 2 -5.35 11.93 -16.69
CA GLU A 2 -5.78 11.40 -15.39
C GLU A 2 -4.84 11.90 -14.28
N PRO A 3 -5.35 12.44 -13.15
CA PRO A 3 -4.52 12.89 -12.03
C PRO A 3 -3.56 11.79 -11.57
N ILE A 4 -2.28 12.11 -11.38
CA ILE A 4 -1.25 11.13 -10.96
C ILE A 4 -1.61 10.37 -9.66
N ARG A 5 -2.41 11.01 -8.80
CA ARG A 5 -3.00 10.39 -7.60
C ARG A 5 -3.98 9.26 -7.92
N LYS A 6 -4.86 9.44 -8.92
CA LYS A 6 -5.77 8.37 -9.38
C LYS A 6 -5.00 7.19 -9.94
N LYS A 7 -3.92 7.45 -10.69
CA LYS A 7 -3.01 6.39 -11.17
C LYS A 7 -2.36 5.63 -10.02
N LEU A 8 -1.90 6.33 -8.97
CA LEU A 8 -1.35 5.68 -7.78
C LEU A 8 -2.40 4.83 -7.06
N SER A 9 -3.59 5.39 -6.80
CA SER A 9 -4.69 4.64 -6.16
C SER A 9 -5.04 3.38 -6.95
N SER A 10 -5.23 3.49 -8.26
CA SER A 10 -5.55 2.34 -9.12
C SER A 10 -4.46 1.26 -9.08
N LEU A 11 -3.18 1.66 -9.08
CA LEU A 11 -2.06 0.74 -8.99
C LEU A 11 -2.04 0.01 -7.64
N LEU A 12 -2.19 0.74 -6.54
CA LEU A 12 -2.19 0.18 -5.19
C LEU A 12 -3.39 -0.72 -4.94
N ILE A 13 -4.60 -0.33 -5.39
CA ILE A 13 -5.82 -1.14 -5.30
C ILE A 13 -5.62 -2.47 -6.04
N LYS A 14 -5.07 -2.43 -7.27
CA LYS A 14 -4.78 -3.66 -8.03
C LYS A 14 -3.76 -4.55 -7.30
N ALA A 15 -2.72 -3.96 -6.72
CA ALA A 15 -1.71 -4.71 -5.96
C ALA A 15 -2.29 -5.33 -4.68
N ALA A 16 -3.13 -4.57 -3.95
CA ALA A 16 -3.82 -5.02 -2.75
C ALA A 16 -4.77 -6.18 -3.06
N ASN A 17 -5.59 -6.06 -4.11
CA ASN A 17 -6.49 -7.14 -4.55
C ASN A 17 -5.72 -8.40 -4.94
N LYS A 18 -4.56 -8.26 -5.58
CA LYS A 18 -3.69 -9.41 -5.89
C LYS A 18 -3.16 -10.06 -4.61
N LYS A 19 -2.76 -9.27 -3.61
CA LYS A 19 -2.29 -9.78 -2.31
C LYS A 19 -3.40 -10.46 -1.52
N LEU A 20 -4.60 -9.89 -1.47
CA LEU A 20 -5.75 -10.50 -0.81
C LEU A 20 -6.06 -11.88 -1.38
N LYS A 21 -6.07 -12.01 -2.71
CA LYS A 21 -6.30 -13.30 -3.39
C LYS A 21 -5.18 -14.32 -3.18
N ALA A 22 -3.95 -13.86 -2.94
CA ALA A 22 -2.78 -14.70 -2.72
C ALA A 22 -2.47 -14.90 -1.22
N LEU A 23 -3.33 -14.40 -0.33
CA LEU A 23 -3.08 -14.44 1.11
C LEU A 23 -3.26 -15.86 1.62
N ASP A 24 -2.27 -16.35 2.36
CA ASP A 24 -2.36 -17.66 3.02
C ASP A 24 -3.53 -17.63 4.03
N PRO A 25 -4.56 -18.49 3.87
CA PRO A 25 -5.70 -18.56 4.76
C PRO A 25 -5.33 -18.84 6.22
N GLN A 26 -4.19 -19.49 6.48
CA GLN A 26 -3.73 -19.77 7.84
C GLN A 26 -2.97 -18.60 8.48
N SER A 27 -2.59 -17.59 7.69
CA SER A 27 -1.87 -16.43 8.18
C SER A 27 -2.69 -15.63 9.20
N GLN A 28 -1.99 -15.00 10.15
CA GLN A 28 -2.64 -14.12 11.13
C GLN A 28 -3.42 -12.97 10.46
N CYS A 29 -2.95 -12.47 9.31
CA CYS A 29 -3.67 -11.46 8.58
C CYS A 29 -4.99 -12.01 8.00
N ALA A 30 -4.98 -13.18 7.36
CA ALA A 30 -6.21 -13.76 6.81
C ALA A 30 -7.27 -14.02 7.90
N LYS A 31 -6.85 -14.54 9.05
CA LYS A 31 -7.75 -14.75 10.21
C LYS A 31 -8.39 -13.45 10.68
N LYS A 32 -7.61 -12.38 10.84
CA LYS A 32 -8.15 -11.07 11.24
C LYS A 32 -9.02 -10.42 10.16
N LEU A 33 -8.71 -10.62 8.89
CA LEU A 33 -9.56 -10.12 7.80
C LEU A 33 -10.91 -10.85 7.74
N ALA A 34 -10.96 -12.14 8.11
CA ALA A 34 -12.20 -12.90 8.15
C ALA A 34 -13.19 -12.37 9.21
N GLU A 35 -12.70 -11.66 10.23
CA GLU A 35 -13.52 -11.01 11.27
C GLU A 35 -14.07 -9.64 10.81
N ILE A 36 -13.66 -9.15 9.63
CA ILE A 36 -14.02 -7.82 9.14
C ILE A 36 -15.02 -7.95 7.98
N GLU A 37 -16.17 -7.29 8.11
CA GLU A 37 -17.10 -7.16 6.99
C GLU A 37 -16.57 -6.14 5.96
N ASN A 38 -16.79 -6.40 4.67
CA ASN A 38 -16.46 -5.49 3.58
C ASN A 38 -14.97 -5.13 3.45
N VAL A 39 -14.08 -6.11 3.65
CA VAL A 39 -12.60 -5.93 3.54
C VAL A 39 -12.19 -5.21 2.25
N ASP A 40 -12.75 -5.61 1.11
CA ASP A 40 -12.41 -5.00 -0.19
C ASP A 40 -12.70 -3.50 -0.22
N THR A 41 -13.87 -3.09 0.31
CA THR A 41 -14.26 -1.68 0.43
C THR A 41 -13.32 -0.93 1.36
N ILE A 42 -13.01 -1.51 2.53
CA ILE A 42 -12.10 -0.90 3.51
C ILE A 42 -10.71 -0.66 2.89
N VAL A 43 -10.19 -1.66 2.18
CA VAL A 43 -8.88 -1.60 1.50
C VAL A 43 -8.87 -0.48 0.46
N VAL A 44 -9.91 -0.38 -0.37
CA VAL A 44 -10.02 0.69 -1.37
C VAL A 44 -10.03 2.06 -0.71
N GLU A 45 -10.90 2.28 0.28
CA GLU A 45 -11.04 3.56 0.97
C GLU A 45 -9.75 3.98 1.69
N GLU A 46 -9.02 3.03 2.29
CA GLU A 46 -7.75 3.32 2.96
C GLU A 46 -6.63 3.66 1.99
N ILE A 47 -6.55 2.96 0.86
CA ILE A 47 -5.62 3.31 -0.22
C ILE A 47 -5.92 4.72 -0.75
N GLU A 48 -7.19 5.07 -0.92
CA GLU A 48 -7.58 6.40 -1.36
C GLU A 48 -7.19 7.49 -0.35
N LYS A 49 -7.38 7.24 0.96
CA LYS A 49 -6.90 8.14 2.02
C LYS A 49 -5.37 8.34 1.94
N ILE A 50 -4.61 7.24 1.82
CA ILE A 50 -3.15 7.28 1.68
C ILE A 50 -2.73 8.10 0.45
N CYS A 51 -3.36 7.87 -0.70
CA CYS A 51 -3.06 8.60 -1.94
C CYS A 51 -3.47 10.07 -1.89
N LYS A 52 -4.50 10.41 -1.10
CA LYS A 52 -4.97 11.80 -0.90
C LYS A 52 -3.99 12.63 -0.08
N VAL A 53 -3.26 12.03 0.86
CA VAL A 53 -2.26 12.76 1.66
C VAL A 53 -0.85 12.73 1.05
N ALA A 54 -0.63 11.89 0.03
CA ALA A 54 0.67 11.80 -0.65
C ALA A 54 1.00 13.08 -1.43
N THR A 55 2.20 13.61 -1.24
CA THR A 55 2.71 14.74 -2.03
C THR A 55 3.11 14.29 -3.43
N LEU A 56 3.15 15.21 -4.40
CA LEU A 56 3.63 14.90 -5.75
C LEU A 56 5.03 14.28 -5.75
N GLY A 57 5.94 14.77 -4.90
CA GLY A 57 7.29 14.25 -4.77
C GLY A 57 7.32 12.81 -4.23
N GLU A 58 6.48 12.48 -3.26
CA GLU A 58 6.34 11.10 -2.72
C GLU A 58 5.77 10.15 -3.79
N ILE A 59 4.77 10.59 -4.56
CA ILE A 59 4.17 9.82 -5.66
C ILE A 59 5.20 9.56 -6.76
N THR A 60 5.90 10.59 -7.23
CA THR A 60 6.93 10.45 -8.26
C THR A 60 8.06 9.54 -7.81
N ARG A 61 8.54 9.70 -6.56
CA ARG A 61 9.58 8.82 -6.00
C ARG A 61 9.10 7.37 -5.93
N PHE A 62 7.86 7.13 -5.51
CA PHE A 62 7.28 5.79 -5.50
C PHE A 62 7.31 5.14 -6.89
N PHE A 63 6.82 5.84 -7.93
CA PHE A 63 6.84 5.31 -9.29
C PHE A 63 8.25 5.02 -9.81
N LEU A 64 9.21 5.91 -9.53
CA LEU A 64 10.62 5.70 -9.89
C LEU A 64 11.21 4.46 -9.22
N LEU A 65 10.94 4.26 -7.93
CA LEU A 65 11.41 3.10 -7.18
C LEU A 65 10.78 1.80 -7.71
N VAL A 66 9.48 1.80 -7.97
CA VAL A 66 8.78 0.64 -8.57
C VAL A 66 9.32 0.31 -9.96
N ALA A 67 9.61 1.32 -10.79
CA ALA A 67 10.22 1.10 -12.10
C ALA A 67 11.63 0.48 -11.97
N ARG A 68 12.43 0.98 -11.02
CA ARG A 68 13.78 0.43 -10.75
C ARG A 68 13.75 -1.02 -10.29
N LEU A 69 12.73 -1.48 -9.55
CA LEU A 69 12.62 -2.89 -9.16
C LEU A 69 12.65 -3.85 -10.37
N LYS A 70 12.10 -3.43 -11.52
CA LYS A 70 12.04 -4.25 -12.74
C LYS A 70 13.41 -4.44 -13.39
N THR A 71 14.30 -3.46 -13.27
CA THR A 71 15.58 -3.41 -14.00
C THR A 71 16.81 -3.67 -13.12
N THR A 72 16.61 -3.90 -11.83
CA THR A 72 17.68 -3.96 -10.83
C THR A 72 17.98 -5.39 -10.37
N SER A 73 19.26 -5.68 -10.11
CA SER A 73 19.75 -6.95 -9.55
C SER A 73 19.16 -7.24 -8.16
N GLU A 74 19.10 -8.51 -7.80
CA GLU A 74 18.38 -9.00 -6.61
C GLU A 74 18.84 -8.36 -5.30
N GLN A 75 20.15 -8.21 -5.08
CA GLN A 75 20.72 -7.51 -3.92
C GLN A 75 20.25 -6.06 -3.77
N LYS A 76 20.08 -5.34 -4.89
CA LYS A 76 19.64 -3.94 -4.88
C LYS A 76 18.10 -3.82 -4.80
N ARG A 77 17.35 -4.90 -5.05
CA ARG A 77 15.88 -4.91 -4.89
C ARG A 77 15.45 -4.74 -3.44
N GLU A 78 16.16 -5.34 -2.49
CA GLU A 78 15.82 -5.22 -1.06
C GLU A 78 15.98 -3.79 -0.55
N ALA A 79 17.04 -3.09 -0.98
CA ALA A 79 17.21 -1.67 -0.67
C ALA A 79 16.05 -0.82 -1.23
N ILE A 80 15.64 -1.08 -2.48
CA ILE A 80 14.52 -0.37 -3.12
C ILE A 80 13.20 -0.66 -2.39
N LYS A 81 12.91 -1.93 -2.04
CA LYS A 81 11.73 -2.29 -1.24
C LYS A 81 11.75 -1.59 0.12
N GLY A 82 12.91 -1.51 0.77
CA GLY A 82 13.10 -0.77 2.02
C GLY A 82 12.73 0.71 1.89
N ASP A 83 13.16 1.36 0.82
CA ASP A 83 12.83 2.76 0.54
C ASP A 83 11.33 2.96 0.28
N ILE A 84 10.69 2.06 -0.46
CA ILE A 84 9.25 2.18 -0.68
C ILE A 84 8.48 1.94 0.64
N LYS A 85 8.91 0.99 1.47
CA LYS A 85 8.34 0.77 2.82
C LYS A 85 8.46 2.02 3.69
N LYS A 86 9.56 2.78 3.61
CA LYS A 86 9.73 4.05 4.35
C LYS A 86 8.73 5.11 3.89
N ILE A 87 8.56 5.30 2.57
CA ILE A 87 7.57 6.22 2.01
C ILE A 87 6.18 5.83 2.52
N ALA A 88 5.86 4.55 2.42
CA ALA A 88 4.58 4.03 2.83
C ALA A 88 4.29 4.24 4.33
N LYS A 89 5.24 3.91 5.21
CA LYS A 89 5.11 4.15 6.66
C LYS A 89 4.85 5.63 6.95
N LYS A 90 5.57 6.53 6.28
CA LYS A 90 5.38 7.98 6.44
C LYS A 90 3.96 8.42 6.02
N LEU A 91 3.43 7.86 4.94
CA LEU A 91 2.06 8.16 4.49
C LEU A 91 1.01 7.61 5.46
N VAL A 92 1.18 6.38 5.95
CA VAL A 92 0.29 5.78 6.96
C VAL A 92 0.28 6.65 8.22
N SER A 93 1.45 6.99 8.78
CA SER A 93 1.51 7.85 9.97
C SER A 93 0.86 9.22 9.75
N ARG A 94 0.97 9.79 8.54
CA ARG A 94 0.29 11.05 8.19
C ARG A 94 -1.23 10.87 8.20
N VAL A 95 -1.75 9.82 7.56
CA VAL A 95 -3.20 9.51 7.58
C VAL A 95 -3.69 9.31 9.01
N GLU A 96 -2.96 8.54 9.82
CA GLU A 96 -3.34 8.26 11.20
C GLU A 96 -3.35 9.54 12.06
N SER A 97 -2.40 10.45 11.83
CA SER A 97 -2.38 11.75 12.51
C SER A 97 -3.49 12.71 12.09
N GLU A 98 -3.95 12.64 10.84
CA GLU A 98 -4.96 13.57 10.28
C GLU A 98 -6.40 13.04 10.40
N SER A 99 -6.59 11.72 10.38
CA SER A 99 -7.90 11.08 10.19
C SER A 99 -8.17 9.92 11.16
N GLY A 100 -7.28 9.67 12.12
CA GLY A 100 -7.36 8.56 13.04
C GLY A 100 -6.84 7.24 12.45
N THR A 101 -6.72 6.23 13.31
CA THR A 101 -6.14 4.93 12.99
C THR A 101 -6.79 4.29 11.76
N LEU A 102 -5.99 3.64 10.92
CA LEU A 102 -6.54 2.81 9.85
C LEU A 102 -7.41 1.68 10.43
N ARG A 103 -8.47 1.31 9.72
CA ARG A 103 -9.39 0.23 10.09
C ARG A 103 -8.81 -1.15 9.81
N LEU A 104 -7.91 -1.29 8.83
CA LEU A 104 -7.19 -2.54 8.67
C LEU A 104 -6.34 -2.85 9.92
N PRO A 105 -6.25 -4.12 10.33
CA PRO A 105 -5.32 -4.52 11.38
C PRO A 105 -3.87 -4.25 10.95
N GLN A 106 -3.01 -3.85 11.89
CA GLN A 106 -1.59 -3.59 11.61
C GLN A 106 -0.87 -4.78 10.94
N SER A 107 -1.24 -6.01 11.31
CA SER A 107 -0.71 -7.24 10.68
C SER A 107 -1.01 -7.34 9.18
N CYS A 108 -1.97 -6.56 8.68
CA CYS A 108 -2.44 -6.53 7.30
C CYS A 108 -2.00 -5.30 6.50
N PHE A 109 -1.24 -4.38 7.09
CA PHE A 109 -0.79 -3.16 6.39
C PHE A 109 0.07 -3.42 5.15
N HIS A 110 0.71 -4.59 5.06
CA HIS A 110 1.45 -5.02 3.87
C HIS A 110 0.56 -5.18 2.62
N ILE A 111 -0.77 -5.26 2.78
CA ILE A 111 -1.75 -5.33 1.69
C ILE A 111 -1.90 -3.96 1.01
N LEU A 112 -2.02 -2.89 1.80
CA LEU A 112 -2.25 -1.51 1.31
C LEU A 112 -1.14 -1.00 0.38
N LEU A 113 0.05 -1.59 0.48
CA LEU A 113 1.28 -1.05 -0.09
C LEU A 113 1.85 -1.91 -1.21
N GLY A 114 1.27 -3.10 -1.46
CA GLY A 114 1.68 -3.98 -2.56
C GLY A 114 3.12 -4.49 -2.49
N ILE A 115 3.81 -4.34 -1.35
CA ILE A 115 5.21 -4.79 -1.11
C ILE A 115 5.24 -5.77 0.04
#